data_AF-W4GKA1-F1
#
_entry.id   AF-W4GKA1-F1
#
_cell.length_a   1.000
_cell.length_b   1.000
_cell.length_c   1.000
_cell.angle_alpha   90.00
_cell.angle_beta   90.00
_cell.angle_gamma   90.00
#
_symmetry.space_group_name_H-M   'P 1'
#
loop_
_entity.id
_entity.type
_entity.pdbx_description
1 polymer ?
#
loop_
_entity_poly.entity_id
_entity_poly.type
_entity_poly.pdbx_seq_one_letter_code
_entity_poly.pdbx_strand_id
1 'polypeptide(L)'
;MLTRYINSYFRVTQNDLREDSIEVRWDVTYTYFISYGCRLFALVWLFMLPPQRGPMQELKKKGGRSKLAGAILIVVFVVCLSVSVTSSIMAIYPATRCLRIAGGNGKLDPKTGKCPIAASRKG
;
A
#
# COMPACT_ATOMS: atom_id res chain seq x y z
N MET A 1 0.97 -0.57 0.42
CA MET A 1 0.07 -0.65 1.60
C MET A 1 -0.40 0.74 2.04
N LEU A 2 0.51 1.69 2.35
CA LEU A 2 0.15 3.03 2.81
C LEU A 2 -0.91 3.73 1.94
N THR A 3 -0.70 3.78 0.61
CA THR A 3 -1.64 4.42 -0.31
C THR A 3 -3.02 3.76 -0.27
N ARG A 4 -3.10 2.42 -0.24
CA ARG A 4 -4.38 1.71 -0.11
C ARG A 4 -5.11 2.01 1.20
N TYR A 5 -4.38 2.13 2.30
CA TYR A 5 -4.95 2.49 3.59
C TYR A 5 -5.47 3.93 3.60
N ILE A 6 -4.72 4.87 3.02
CA ILE A 6 -5.13 6.27 2.88
C ILE A 6 -6.35 6.39 1.95
N ASN A 7 -6.34 5.69 0.82
CA ASN A 7 -7.43 5.70 -0.16
C ASN A 7 -8.75 5.13 0.40
N SER A 8 -8.69 4.26 1.41
CA SER A 8 -9.85 3.71 2.11
C SER A 8 -10.65 4.75 2.93
N TYR A 9 -10.09 5.95 3.10
CA TYR A 9 -10.80 7.09 3.69
C TYR A 9 -11.53 7.96 2.66
N PHE A 10 -11.20 7.85 1.38
CA PHE A 10 -11.78 8.63 0.28
C PHE A 10 -12.86 7.83 -0.47
N ARG A 11 -13.80 8.50 -1.17
CA ARG A 11 -14.88 7.84 -1.94
C ARG A 11 -14.40 7.35 -3.31
N VAL A 12 -13.39 6.47 -3.31
CA VAL A 12 -12.73 5.97 -4.54
C VAL A 12 -13.08 4.52 -4.86
N THR A 13 -14.19 4.01 -4.30
CA THR A 13 -14.62 2.64 -4.58
C THR A 13 -15.17 2.53 -6.01
N GLN A 14 -15.08 1.33 -6.61
CA GLN A 14 -15.57 1.07 -7.97
C GLN A 14 -17.05 1.44 -8.20
N ASN A 15 -17.86 1.49 -7.15
CA ASN A 15 -19.25 1.94 -7.24
C ASN A 15 -19.33 3.48 -7.28
N ASP A 16 -18.56 4.19 -6.45
CA ASP A 16 -18.50 5.66 -6.45
C ASP A 16 -17.92 6.19 -7.78
N LEU A 17 -16.94 5.49 -8.37
CA LEU A 17 -16.38 5.81 -9.68
C LEU A 17 -17.39 5.69 -10.83
N ARG A 18 -18.44 4.87 -10.68
CA ARG A 18 -19.50 4.74 -11.69
C ARG A 18 -20.56 5.82 -11.59
N GLU A 19 -20.73 6.38 -10.40
CA GLU A 19 -21.66 7.49 -10.17
C GLU A 19 -21.13 8.80 -10.79
N ASP A 20 -19.82 8.86 -11.10
CA ASP A 20 -19.14 9.92 -11.86
C ASP A 20 -19.52 11.34 -11.40
N SER A 21 -19.52 11.55 -10.08
CA SER A 21 -19.79 12.86 -9.48
C SER A 21 -18.54 13.74 -9.40
N ILE A 22 -18.73 15.07 -9.39
CA ILE A 22 -17.62 16.03 -9.33
C ILE A 22 -16.75 15.82 -8.09
N GLU A 23 -17.36 15.45 -6.96
CA GLU A 23 -16.65 15.18 -5.71
C GLU A 23 -15.76 13.94 -5.79
N VAL A 24 -16.26 12.86 -6.43
CA VAL A 24 -15.46 11.65 -6.68
C VAL A 24 -14.26 11.98 -7.58
N ARG A 25 -14.41 12.89 -8.54
CA ARG A 25 -13.30 13.29 -9.42
C ARG A 25 -12.17 13.99 -8.67
N TRP A 26 -12.49 14.81 -7.68
CA TRP A 26 -11.51 15.43 -6.79
C TRP A 26 -10.84 14.39 -5.88
N ASP A 27 -11.60 13.49 -5.27
CA ASP A 27 -11.08 12.39 -4.43
C ASP A 27 -10.09 11.49 -5.18
N VAL A 28 -10.40 11.16 -6.44
CA VAL A 28 -9.51 10.41 -7.33
C VAL A 28 -8.22 11.20 -7.59
N THR A 29 -8.34 12.49 -7.87
CA THR A 29 -7.18 13.36 -8.15
C THR A 29 -6.24 13.44 -6.94
N TYR A 30 -6.76 13.62 -5.73
CA TYR A 30 -5.96 13.62 -4.50
C TYR A 30 -5.25 12.29 -4.27
N THR A 31 -5.95 11.18 -4.50
CA THR A 31 -5.40 9.82 -4.37
C THR A 31 -4.20 9.60 -5.29
N TYR A 32 -4.31 10.03 -6.56
CA TYR A 32 -3.19 9.97 -7.50
C TYR A 32 -2.05 10.88 -7.08
N PHE A 33 -2.34 12.12 -6.68
CA PHE A 33 -1.34 13.08 -6.24
C PHE A 33 -0.51 12.54 -5.06
N ILE A 34 -1.16 11.97 -4.05
CA ILE A 34 -0.49 11.33 -2.90
C ILE A 34 0.34 10.13 -3.35
N SER A 35 -0.21 9.28 -4.22
CA SER A 35 0.48 8.08 -4.70
C SER A 35 1.76 8.40 -5.50
N TYR A 36 1.70 9.41 -6.37
CA TYR A 36 2.87 9.90 -7.11
C TYR A 36 3.82 10.68 -6.20
N GLY A 37 3.29 11.47 -5.26
CA GLY A 37 4.08 12.19 -4.24
C GLY A 37 4.94 11.24 -3.40
N CYS A 38 4.39 10.12 -2.94
CA CYS A 38 5.17 9.10 -2.22
C CYS A 38 6.29 8.50 -3.08
N ARG A 39 6.07 8.32 -4.40
CA ARG A 39 7.10 7.81 -5.31
C ARG A 39 8.21 8.83 -5.52
N LEU A 40 7.87 10.11 -5.70
CA LEU A 40 8.85 11.19 -5.81
C LEU A 40 9.62 11.40 -4.49
N PHE A 41 8.95 11.29 -3.35
CA PHE A 41 9.58 11.36 -2.05
C PHE A 41 10.59 10.21 -1.83
N ALA A 42 10.30 9.01 -2.33
CA ALA A 42 11.26 7.90 -2.31
C ALA A 42 12.54 8.22 -3.11
N LEU A 43 12.45 9.04 -4.17
CA LEU A 43 13.62 9.50 -4.93
C LEU A 43 14.48 10.50 -4.15
N VAL A 44 13.94 11.21 -3.15
CA VAL A 44 14.76 12.07 -2.28
C VAL A 44 15.80 11.25 -1.52
N TRP A 45 15.45 10.02 -1.13
CA TRP A 45 16.37 9.09 -0.49
C TRP A 45 17.51 8.62 -1.41
N LEU A 46 17.40 8.83 -2.73
CA LEU A 46 18.48 8.56 -3.68
C LEU A 46 19.66 9.52 -3.50
N PHE A 47 19.41 10.76 -3.09
CA PHE A 47 20.49 11.69 -2.72
C PHE A 47 21.24 11.22 -1.46
N MET A 48 20.54 10.51 -0.57
CA MET A 48 21.14 9.86 0.59
C MET A 48 21.71 8.47 0.28
N LEU A 49 21.77 8.06 -1.00
CA LEU A 49 22.58 6.93 -1.39
C LEU A 49 24.01 7.47 -1.55
N PRO A 50 24.90 7.30 -0.54
CA PRO A 50 26.27 7.78 -0.66
C PRO A 50 26.90 7.21 -1.94
N PRO A 51 27.77 7.94 -2.64
CA PRO A 51 28.53 7.43 -3.77
C PRO A 51 29.48 6.33 -3.27
N GLN A 52 28.96 5.11 -3.17
CA GLN A 52 29.44 4.14 -2.18
C GLN A 52 30.52 3.19 -2.67
N ARG A 53 31.14 3.41 -3.83
CA ARG A 53 32.06 2.40 -4.37
C ARG A 53 33.32 2.19 -3.52
N GLY A 54 33.91 3.26 -2.99
CA GLY A 54 35.09 3.20 -2.11
C GLY A 54 34.78 2.76 -0.67
N PRO A 55 33.94 3.50 0.08
CA PRO A 55 33.70 3.21 1.50
C PRO A 55 32.93 1.90 1.75
N MET A 56 32.07 1.44 0.82
CA MET A 56 31.48 0.09 0.96
C MET A 56 32.50 -1.02 0.74
N GLN A 57 33.52 -0.84 -0.10
CA GLN A 57 34.56 -1.86 -0.28
C GLN A 57 35.44 -1.98 0.97
N GLU A 58 35.77 -0.85 1.61
CA GLU A 58 36.48 -0.87 2.90
C GLU A 58 35.61 -1.44 4.02
N LEU A 59 34.33 -1.06 4.09
CA LEU A 59 33.37 -1.66 5.03
C LEU A 59 33.10 -3.14 4.72
N LYS A 60 33.21 -3.61 3.47
CA LYS A 60 33.12 -5.05 3.14
C LYS A 60 34.37 -5.81 3.55
N LYS A 61 35.55 -5.16 3.49
CA LYS A 61 36.83 -5.73 3.95
C LYS A 61 36.99 -5.70 5.47
N LYS A 62 36.48 -4.68 6.17
CA LYS A 62 36.64 -4.46 7.63
C LYS A 62 35.36 -4.68 8.45
N GLY A 63 34.20 -4.87 7.81
CA GLY A 63 32.91 -4.82 8.48
C GLY A 63 32.60 -6.03 9.34
N GLY A 64 32.36 -5.79 10.63
CA GLY A 64 31.80 -6.77 11.55
C GLY A 64 30.34 -7.10 11.19
N ARG A 65 30.04 -8.39 11.03
CA ARG A 65 28.67 -8.88 10.82
C ARG A 65 27.88 -8.77 12.13
N SER A 66 27.00 -7.77 12.24
CA SER A 66 26.02 -7.72 13.33
C SER A 66 24.90 -8.73 13.06
N LYS A 67 24.99 -9.91 13.69
CA LYS A 67 23.96 -10.96 13.62
C LYS A 67 22.58 -10.43 14.07
N LEU A 68 22.56 -9.52 15.03
CA LEU A 68 21.34 -8.89 15.53
C LEU A 68 20.68 -7.99 14.49
N ALA A 69 21.44 -7.10 13.85
CA ALA A 69 20.91 -6.22 12.81
C ALA A 69 20.41 -7.02 11.60
N GLY A 70 21.12 -8.10 11.22
CA GLY A 70 20.66 -9.03 10.18
C GLY A 70 19.37 -9.74 10.55
N ALA A 71 19.26 -10.25 11.78
CA ALA A 71 18.05 -10.92 12.26
C ALA A 71 16.83 -9.98 12.28
N ILE A 72 16.99 -8.75 12.78
CA ILE A 72 15.93 -7.73 12.78
C ILE A 72 15.47 -7.43 11.35
N LEU A 73 16.41 -7.27 10.42
CA LEU A 73 16.09 -6.96 9.02
C LEU A 73 15.31 -8.10 8.36
N ILE A 74 15.72 -9.36 8.59
CA ILE A 74 15.01 -10.55 8.09
C ILE A 74 13.59 -10.62 8.67
N VAL A 75 13.43 -10.46 9.99
CA VAL A 75 12.11 -10.51 10.65
C VAL A 75 11.19 -9.42 10.10
N VAL A 76 11.67 -8.18 10.02
CA VAL A 76 10.90 -7.05 9.47
C VAL A 76 10.50 -7.33 8.02
N PHE A 77 11.41 -7.86 7.21
CA PHE A 77 11.14 -8.15 5.81
C PHE A 77 10.09 -9.26 5.64
N VAL A 78 10.19 -10.35 6.40
CA VAL A 78 9.22 -11.45 6.38
C VAL A 78 7.83 -10.99 6.81
N VAL A 79 7.73 -10.20 7.88
CA VAL A 79 6.45 -9.63 8.34
C VAL A 79 5.86 -8.68 7.30
N CYS A 80 6.68 -7.83 6.70
CA CYS A 80 6.21 -6.87 5.70
C CYS A 80 5.70 -7.58 4.43
N LEU A 81 6.39 -8.65 4.01
CA LEU A 81 5.96 -9.49 2.89
C LEU A 81 4.67 -10.25 3.18
N SER A 82 4.57 -10.91 4.33
CA SER A 82 3.37 -11.69 4.69
C SER A 82 2.13 -10.80 4.77
N VAL A 83 2.24 -9.61 5.36
CA VAL A 83 1.16 -8.62 5.40
C VAL A 83 0.81 -8.11 4.00
N SER A 84 1.80 -7.86 3.14
CA SER A 84 1.56 -7.40 1.76
C SER A 84 0.82 -8.45 0.92
N VAL A 85 1.21 -9.73 1.04
CA VAL A 85 0.55 -10.85 0.35
C VAL A 85 -0.87 -11.02 0.89
N THR A 86 -1.05 -11.04 2.21
CA THR A 86 -2.35 -11.19 2.85
C THR A 86 -3.31 -10.07 2.45
N SER A 87 -2.87 -8.81 2.48
CA SER A 87 -3.67 -7.65 2.05
C SER A 87 -4.07 -7.74 0.56
N SER A 88 -3.18 -8.27 -0.29
CA SER A 88 -3.46 -8.44 -1.72
C SER A 88 -4.50 -9.52 -1.97
N ILE A 89 -4.42 -10.66 -1.26
CA ILE A 89 -5.41 -11.74 -1.33
C ILE A 89 -6.77 -11.26 -0.79
N MET A 90 -6.75 -10.54 0.34
CA MET A 90 -7.95 -10.02 1.00
C MET A 90 -8.72 -9.01 0.14
N ALA A 91 -8.01 -8.25 -0.71
CA ALA A 91 -8.62 -7.31 -1.65
C ALA A 91 -9.34 -8.01 -2.81
N ILE A 92 -8.94 -9.23 -3.16
CA ILE A 92 -9.56 -10.03 -4.22
C ILE A 92 -10.83 -10.70 -3.70
N TYR A 93 -10.83 -11.15 -2.44
CA TYR A 93 -11.95 -11.88 -1.87
C TYR A 93 -13.18 -10.96 -1.64
N PRO A 94 -14.37 -11.32 -2.19
CA PRO A 94 -15.56 -10.48 -2.11
C PRO A 94 -16.08 -10.28 -0.68
N ALA A 95 -15.79 -11.21 0.23
CA ALA A 95 -16.21 -11.14 1.63
C ALA A 95 -15.34 -10.23 2.50
N THR A 96 -14.09 -9.97 2.10
CA THR A 96 -13.10 -9.27 2.94
C THR A 96 -12.59 -7.96 2.34
N ARG A 97 -12.93 -7.67 1.08
CA ARG A 97 -12.51 -6.46 0.36
C ARG A 97 -12.98 -5.13 0.96
N CYS A 98 -13.97 -5.14 1.86
CA CYS A 98 -14.50 -3.92 2.47
C CYS A 98 -13.73 -3.50 3.72
N LEU A 99 -12.88 -4.38 4.25
CA LEU A 99 -12.00 -4.03 5.35
C LEU A 99 -11.05 -2.91 4.93
N ARG A 100 -10.82 -1.94 5.83
CA ARG A 100 -9.88 -0.83 5.61
C ARG A 100 -8.47 -1.29 5.29
N ILE A 101 -8.02 -2.38 5.92
CA ILE A 101 -6.71 -3.01 5.65
C ILE A 101 -6.62 -3.59 4.23
N ALA A 102 -7.75 -3.98 3.62
CA ALA A 102 -7.81 -4.39 2.22
C ALA A 102 -7.93 -3.20 1.23
N GLY A 103 -8.15 -1.99 1.74
CA GLY A 103 -8.39 -0.78 0.95
C GLY A 103 -9.87 -0.46 0.70
N GLY A 104 -10.81 -1.10 1.40
CA GLY A 104 -12.25 -0.83 1.28
C GLY A 104 -12.77 0.19 2.31
N ASN A 105 -13.98 0.73 2.10
CA ASN A 105 -14.53 1.84 2.90
C ASN A 105 -14.96 1.49 4.34
N GLY A 106 -14.80 0.24 4.79
CA GLY A 106 -15.20 -0.22 6.14
C GLY A 106 -16.71 -0.35 6.35
N LYS A 107 -17.53 -0.15 5.31
CA LYS A 107 -18.99 -0.27 5.38
C LYS A 107 -19.44 -1.69 5.02
N LEU A 108 -20.20 -2.31 5.92
CA LEU A 108 -20.93 -3.55 5.68
C LEU A 108 -22.34 -3.21 5.17
N ASP A 109 -22.89 -4.07 4.32
CA ASP A 109 -24.26 -3.91 3.83
C ASP A 109 -25.25 -4.15 4.98
N PRO A 110 -26.14 -3.19 5.30
CA PRO A 110 -27.06 -3.29 6.43
C PRO A 110 -28.10 -4.40 6.27
N LYS A 111 -28.32 -4.94 5.06
CA LYS A 111 -29.31 -6.01 4.82
C LYS A 111 -28.74 -7.43 4.94
N THR A 112 -27.44 -7.59 4.69
CA THR A 112 -26.80 -8.93 4.65
C THR A 112 -25.66 -9.09 5.64
N GLY A 113 -25.22 -8.02 6.31
CA GLY A 113 -24.07 -8.02 7.22
C GLY A 113 -22.74 -8.35 6.52
N LYS A 114 -22.76 -8.46 5.18
CA LYS A 114 -21.63 -8.85 4.36
C LYS A 114 -21.10 -7.64 3.59
N CYS A 115 -19.90 -7.80 3.07
CA CYS A 115 -19.31 -6.87 2.14
C CYS A 115 -20.22 -6.63 0.91
N PRO A 116 -20.58 -5.37 0.57
CA PRO A 116 -21.34 -5.10 -0.64
C PRO A 116 -20.55 -5.58 -1.85
N ILE A 117 -21.18 -6.34 -2.74
CA ILE A 117 -20.57 -6.85 -3.97
C ILE A 117 -20.53 -5.68 -4.97
N ALA A 118 -19.35 -5.39 -5.49
CA ALA A 118 -19.14 -4.33 -6.45
C ALA A 118 -19.59 -4.95 -7.76
N ALA A 119 -20.44 -4.25 -8.49
CA ALA A 119 -20.86 -4.71 -9.81
C ALA A 119 -19.59 -4.99 -10.61
N SER A 120 -19.35 -6.28 -10.92
CA SER A 120 -18.23 -6.69 -11.75
C SER A 120 -18.28 -5.89 -13.04
N ARG A 121 -17.12 -5.50 -13.58
CA ARG A 121 -17.04 -4.87 -14.90
C ARG A 121 -17.66 -5.87 -15.89
N LYS A 122 -18.93 -5.69 -16.26
CA LYS A 122 -19.49 -6.31 -17.46
C LYS A 122 -18.69 -5.69 -18.61
N GLY A 123 -17.79 -6.49 -19.17
CA GLY A 123 -17.26 -6.25 -20.50
C GLY A 123 -18.38 -6.32 -21.52
#